data_AF-A0A3D3W8S3-F1
#
_entry.id   AF-A0A3D3W8S3-F1
#
_cell.length_a   1.000
_cell.length_b   1.000
_cell.length_c   1.000
_cell.angle_alpha   90.00
_cell.angle_beta   90.00
_cell.angle_gamma   90.00
#
_symmetry.space_group_name_H-M   'P 1'
#
loop_
_entity.id
_entity.type
_entity.pdbx_description
1 polymer ?
#
loop_
_entity_poly.entity_id
_entity_poly.type
_entity_poly.pdbx_seq_one_letter_code
_entity_poly.pdbx_strand_id
1 'polypeptide(L)' 'MKANRNYDKLEGSYLFSKIAKKVSEHQALHPDNVIIRMGIGDVTKPLCDAVVTALHGAVSEMADSKTFRGYGPEQG' A
#
# COMPACT_ATOMS: atom_id res chain seq x y z
N MET A 1 -32.95 -0.98 9.02
CA MET A 1 -31.73 -0.30 8.49
C MET A 1 -31.95 -0.05 7.00
N LYS A 2 -31.69 1.16 6.49
CA LYS A 2 -31.87 1.49 5.06
C LYS A 2 -30.48 1.64 4.44
N ALA A 3 -30.21 0.93 3.35
CA ALA A 3 -28.91 1.00 2.67
C ALA A 3 -28.67 2.40 2.07
N ASN A 4 -27.41 2.84 2.06
CA ASN A 4 -27.01 4.11 1.46
C ASN A 4 -27.11 4.01 -0.07
N ARG A 5 -28.09 4.70 -0.66
CA ARG A 5 -28.33 4.69 -2.11
C ARG A 5 -27.19 5.31 -2.94
N ASN A 6 -26.23 6.00 -2.32
CA ASN A 6 -25.04 6.48 -3.02
C ASN A 6 -24.05 5.35 -3.33
N TYR A 7 -24.16 4.19 -2.68
CA TYR A 7 -23.32 3.03 -2.99
C TYR A 7 -23.53 2.56 -4.43
N ASP A 8 -24.77 2.60 -4.93
CA ASP A 8 -25.13 2.20 -6.30
C ASP A 8 -24.51 3.09 -7.39
N LYS A 9 -23.99 4.27 -7.01
CA LYS A 9 -23.31 5.19 -7.93
C LYS A 9 -21.82 4.86 -8.11
N LEU A 10 -21.26 3.97 -7.30
CA LEU A 10 -19.86 3.57 -7.41
C LEU A 10 -19.73 2.60 -8.58
N GLU A 11 -19.00 3.01 -9.61
CA GLU A 11 -18.65 2.11 -10.70
C GLU A 11 -17.70 1.01 -10.19
N GLY A 12 -18.03 -0.26 -10.44
CA GLY A 12 -17.21 -1.41 -10.02
C GLY A 12 -15.87 -1.57 -10.77
N SER A 13 -15.48 -0.55 -11.55
CA SER A 13 -14.37 -0.59 -12.49
C SER A 13 -13.12 0.06 -11.91
N TYR A 14 -12.42 -0.66 -11.03
CA TYR A 14 -11.07 -0.27 -10.61
C TYR A 14 -10.10 -0.49 -11.78
N LEU A 15 -9.73 0.58 -12.48
CA LEU A 15 -8.80 0.58 -13.62
C LEU A 15 -7.60 -0.35 -13.39
N PHE A 16 -6.99 -0.26 -12.21
CA PHE A 16 -5.81 -1.01 -11.84
C PHE A 16 -6.06 -2.50 -11.59
N SER A 17 -7.24 -2.90 -11.12
CA SER A 17 -7.57 -4.33 -10.96
C SER A 17 -7.74 -5.01 -12.31
N LYS A 18 -8.32 -4.31 -13.30
CA LYS A 18 -8.42 -4.80 -14.69
C LYS A 18 -7.04 -4.94 -15.36
N ILE A 19 -6.15 -3.97 -15.15
CA ILE A 19 -4.77 -4.04 -15.68
C ILE A 19 -4.01 -5.22 -15.06
N ALA A 20 -4.11 -5.41 -13.74
CA ALA A 20 -3.47 -6.55 -13.06
C ALA A 20 -3.95 -7.90 -13.61
N LYS A 21 -5.26 -8.06 -13.85
CA LYS A 21 -5.84 -9.26 -14.46
C LYS A 21 -5.24 -9.54 -15.85
N LYS A 22 -5.22 -8.54 -16.74
CA LYS A 22 -4.66 -8.69 -18.09
C LYS A 22 -3.18 -9.03 -18.10
N VAL A 23 -2.39 -8.41 -17.22
CA VAL A 23 -0.95 -8.71 -17.08
C VAL A 23 -0.75 -10.15 -16.63
N SER A 24 -1.55 -10.63 -15.68
CA SER A 24 -1.49 -12.02 -15.20
C SER A 24 -1.85 -13.03 -16.30
N GLU A 25 -2.90 -12.77 -17.07
CA GLU A 25 -3.31 -13.61 -18.20
C GLU A 25 -2.22 -13.65 -19.28
N HIS A 26 -1.62 -12.51 -19.63
CA HIS A 26 -0.52 -12.44 -20.58
C HIS A 26 0.71 -13.22 -20.10
N GLN A 27 1.06 -13.12 -18.81
CA GLN A 27 2.21 -13.82 -18.25
C GLN A 27 2.00 -15.33 -18.20
N ALA A 28 0.77 -15.80 -17.98
CA ALA A 28 0.44 -17.22 -18.04
C ALA A 28 0.52 -17.80 -19.47
N LEU A 29 0.16 -17.00 -20.48
CA LEU A 29 0.23 -17.40 -21.89
C LEU A 29 1.65 -17.30 -22.48
N HIS A 30 2.51 -16.48 -21.88
CA HIS A 30 3.87 -16.24 -22.34
C HIS A 30 4.88 -16.33 -21.18
N PRO A 31 5.13 -17.54 -20.65
CA PRO A 31 5.97 -17.73 -19.47
C PRO A 31 7.43 -17.28 -19.67
N ASP A 32 7.92 -17.30 -20.91
CA ASP A 32 9.29 -16.89 -21.25
C ASP A 32 9.45 -15.37 -21.40
N ASN A 33 8.35 -14.61 -21.42
CA ASN A 33 8.39 -13.16 -21.57
C ASN A 33 8.66 -12.48 -20.22
N VAL A 34 9.74 -11.72 -20.14
CA VAL A 34 10.01 -10.83 -19.00
C VAL A 34 9.21 -9.53 -19.16
N ILE A 35 8.20 -9.35 -18.31
CA ILE A 35 7.34 -8.16 -18.33
C ILE A 35 7.97 -7.01 -17.52
N ILE A 36 8.21 -5.88 -18.19
CA ILE A 36 8.54 -4.60 -17.52
C ILE A 36 7.24 -3.85 -17.22
N ARG A 37 6.92 -3.67 -15.94
CA ARG A 37 5.66 -3.06 -15.49
C ARG A 37 5.81 -1.53 -15.34
N MET A 38 5.28 -0.77 -16.31
CA MET A 38 5.21 0.71 -16.28
C MET A 38 3.77 1.22 -16.11
N GLY A 39 2.91 0.45 -15.44
CA GLY A 39 1.49 0.75 -15.26
C GLY A 39 1.21 1.48 -13.94
N ILE A 40 0.96 0.71 -12.87
CA ILE A 40 0.77 1.26 -11.53
C ILE A 40 2.12 1.76 -11.00
N GLY A 41 2.16 3.00 -10.52
CA GLY A 41 3.34 3.61 -9.90
C GLY A 41 3.55 3.13 -8.46
N ASP A 42 3.78 1.83 -8.29
CA ASP A 42 4.15 1.27 -6.99
C ASP A 42 5.64 1.52 -6.69
N VAL A 43 6.01 1.47 -5.40
CA VAL A 43 7.37 1.70 -4.96
C VAL A 43 8.29 0.57 -5.39
N THR A 44 9.51 0.91 -5.81
CA THR A 44 10.49 -0.05 -6.37
C THR A 44 11.81 -0.07 -5.62
N LYS A 45 11.98 0.79 -4.61
CA LYS A 45 13.22 0.94 -3.84
C LYS A 45 12.94 0.85 -2.34
N PRO A 46 13.91 0.36 -1.55
CA PRO A 46 13.79 0.38 -0.10
C PRO A 46 13.77 1.82 0.43
N LEU A 47 13.25 1.98 1.66
CA LEU A 47 13.41 3.20 2.43
C LEU A 47 14.91 3.45 2.68
N CYS A 48 15.31 4.72 2.78
CA CYS A 48 16.69 5.04 3.11
C CYS A 48 17.02 4.71 4.57
N ASP A 49 18.29 4.42 4.84
CA ASP A 49 18.77 3.99 6.15
C ASP A 49 18.42 4.97 7.28
N ALA A 50 18.40 6.27 6.99
CA ALA A 50 18.01 7.29 7.95
C ALA A 50 16.56 7.11 8.44
N VAL A 51 15.63 6.79 7.53
CA VAL A 51 14.23 6.55 7.88
C VAL A 51 14.11 5.25 8.67
N VAL A 52 14.77 4.18 8.22
CA VAL A 52 14.75 2.88 8.91
C VAL A 52 15.30 3.00 10.34
N THR A 53 16.40 3.72 10.52
CA THR A 53 17.01 3.98 11.82
C THR A 53 16.07 4.76 12.74
N ALA A 54 15.43 5.81 12.23
CA ALA A 54 14.47 6.60 13.01
C ALA A 54 13.26 5.77 13.45
N LEU A 55 12.73 4.92 12.55
CA LEU A 55 11.63 4.01 12.87
C LEU A 55 12.00 3.00 13.96
N HIS A 56 13.20 2.41 13.89
CA HIS A 56 13.69 1.52 14.95
C HIS A 56 13.83 2.23 16.30
N GLY A 57 14.31 3.48 16.29
CA GLY A 57 14.38 4.31 17.49
C GLY A 57 13.00 4.56 18.10
N ALA A 58 12.03 4.98 17.30
CA ALA A 58 10.66 5.24 17.75
C ALA A 58 9.98 3.98 18.31
N VAL A 59 10.15 2.82 17.65
CA VAL A 59 9.62 1.54 18.16
C VAL A 59 10.27 1.16 19.50
N SER A 60 11.57 1.40 19.65
CA SER A 60 12.28 1.13 20.90
C SER A 60 11.81 2.04 22.05
N GLU A 61 11.58 3.33 21.79
CA GLU A 61 11.03 4.28 22.76
C GLU A 61 9.63 3.85 23.22
N MET A 62 8.80 3.37 22.30
CA MET A 62 7.44 2.90 22.59
C MET A 62 7.41 1.52 23.28
N ALA A 63 8.51 0.77 23.28
CA ALA A 63 8.58 -0.54 23.93
C ALA A 63 8.90 -0.46 25.43
N ASP A 64 9.50 0.64 25.90
CA ASP A 64 9.76 0.87 27.32
C ASP A 64 8.62 1.68 27.95
N SER A 65 7.99 1.10 28.97
CA SER A 65 6.96 1.74 29.81
C SER A 65 7.35 3.12 30.35
N LYS A 66 8.65 3.40 30.54
CA LYS A 66 9.16 4.68 31.05
C LYS A 66 9.17 5.78 30.00
N THR A 67 9.30 5.42 28.73
CA THR A 67 9.40 6.38 27.61
C THR A 67 8.18 6.33 26.68
N PHE A 68 7.26 5.39 26.90
CA PHE A 68 6.02 5.24 26.16
C PHE A 68 5.22 6.55 26.08
N ARG A 69 4.71 6.87 24.89
CA ARG A 69 3.85 8.03 24.65
C ARG A 69 2.44 7.57 24.27
N GLY A 70 1.44 8.17 24.90
CA GLY A 70 0.03 7.94 24.56
C GLY A 70 -0.40 8.67 23.29
N TYR A 71 -1.67 9.07 23.22
CA TYR A 71 -2.17 9.83 22.08
C TYR A 71 -1.40 11.13 21.85
N GLY A 72 -0.91 11.30 20.63
CA GLY A 72 -0.38 12.56 20.14
C GLY A 72 -1.50 13.53 19.70
N PRO A 73 -1.14 14.73 19.25
CA PRO A 73 -2.08 15.66 18.62
C PRO A 73 -2.79 15.03 17.42
N GLU A 74 -4.04 15.39 17.18
CA GLU A 74 -4.85 14.73 16.14
C GLU A 74 -4.39 14.98 14.69
N GLN A 75 -3.50 15.96 14.47
CA GLN A 75 -2.95 16.28 13.15
C GLN A 75 -1.61 15.60 12.85
N GLY A 76 -1.13 14.76 13.79
CA GLY A 76 0.25 14.27 13.80
C GLY A 76 1.14 15.13 14.66
#